data_AF-A0AA90Q883-F1
#
_entry.id   AF-A0AA90Q883-F1
#
_cell.length_a   1.000
_cell.length_b   1.000
_cell.length_c   1.000
_cell.angle_alpha   90.00
_cell.angle_beta   90.00
_cell.angle_gamma   90.00
#
_symmetry.space_group_name_H-M   'P 1'
#
loop_
_entity.id
_entity.type
_entity.pdbx_description
1 polymer ?
#
loop_
_entity_poly.entity_id
_entity_poly.type
_entity_poly.pdbx_seq_one_letter_code
_entity_poly.pdbx_strand_id
1 'polypeptide(L)'
;MKLLTSLSLTLVALASLTVAAQAQNISLRVSVSEGRTGVNFAPIHAEVGDFALTPSLPGHAQGQQWRVVARNAAGTVVHEVAIRNTQQRHVEVFNPKTGAIDMSRQVKQADGVFEVSLPFNAEIASVDVLAPASTNVGIKAVTAPLAKFDRASLEKKVGASKMMHTQNMAAAAPAASVTTVVNTGPSNARMDYVFIGDGYTAAEMSKWQADAKKVIDGFMADPLFAANRANMNVRRVDIASNQSGVDEIDKGIYRDTAMDGEFYCYNIERLLCVNETKVYNIVGSVLAPDQRDVIVVISNSTRYGGSGGAIATASMNTSSVEVALHEIGHTAFALADEYEGGTCDLRSEPTEGNVSLNRTRNVKWGSKIAAATPVPTTVGSVANGTVGVFQGGHYCSSGIYRPTENSRMRTLGYPWHAVNEGLVKTVFGKYTAVTQTGTLSSGGIAYAPNTSPGYIQAGSGTYNVQLTGPAGTDFDLSLYKSLSTGWSKVAVSRGNTSSESINYVGTAGYYYIEVKSYSGSGSYTVKYSVPPK
;
A
#
# COMPACT_ATOMS: atom_id res chain seq x y z
N MET A 1 -73.29 28.89 -27.77
CA MET A 1 -71.90 28.54 -28.16
C MET A 1 -71.08 28.39 -26.89
N LYS A 2 -70.75 27.15 -26.54
CA LYS A 2 -69.78 26.82 -25.47
C LYS A 2 -68.38 26.98 -26.05
N LEU A 3 -67.47 27.70 -25.40
CA LEU A 3 -66.04 27.51 -25.62
C LEU A 3 -65.40 27.04 -24.32
N LEU A 4 -64.85 25.83 -24.40
CA LEU A 4 -64.22 25.10 -23.33
C LEU A 4 -62.84 25.68 -23.01
N THR A 5 -62.56 25.72 -21.71
CA THR A 5 -61.25 25.84 -21.07
C THR A 5 -60.33 24.68 -21.46
N SER A 6 -59.15 24.98 -22.02
CA SER A 6 -58.04 24.03 -22.16
C SER A 6 -57.01 24.30 -21.06
N LEU A 7 -57.04 23.47 -20.02
CA LEU A 7 -56.02 23.44 -18.97
C LEU A 7 -54.89 22.52 -19.48
N SER A 8 -53.77 23.09 -19.91
CA SER A 8 -52.58 22.33 -20.31
C SER A 8 -51.91 21.74 -19.06
N LEU A 9 -52.07 20.43 -18.89
CA LEU A 9 -51.39 19.65 -17.85
C LEU A 9 -49.97 19.33 -18.34
N THR A 10 -48.99 20.14 -17.95
CA THR A 10 -47.57 19.82 -18.19
C THR A 10 -47.17 18.70 -17.25
N LEU A 11 -47.13 17.47 -17.77
CA LEU A 11 -46.63 16.30 -17.06
C LEU A 11 -45.10 16.45 -16.92
N VAL A 12 -44.64 16.95 -15.77
CA VAL A 12 -43.22 16.88 -15.41
C VAL A 12 -42.93 15.42 -15.10
N ALA A 13 -42.28 14.74 -16.05
CA ALA A 13 -41.71 13.42 -15.80
C ALA A 13 -40.60 13.59 -14.75
N LEU A 14 -40.91 13.27 -13.49
CA LEU A 14 -39.88 12.97 -12.49
C LEU A 14 -39.19 11.69 -12.98
N ALA A 15 -38.10 11.86 -13.74
CA ALA A 15 -37.12 10.80 -13.89
C ALA A 15 -36.53 10.56 -12.49
N SER A 16 -37.08 9.57 -11.79
CA SER A 16 -36.44 8.97 -10.62
C SER A 16 -35.17 8.28 -11.11
N LEU A 17 -34.09 9.05 -11.27
CA LEU A 17 -32.74 8.53 -11.28
C LEU A 17 -32.50 7.99 -9.87
N THR A 18 -32.84 6.72 -9.69
CA THR A 18 -32.21 5.91 -8.64
C THR A 18 -30.74 5.81 -9.03
N VAL A 19 -29.95 6.80 -8.64
CA VAL A 19 -28.51 6.67 -8.57
C VAL A 19 -28.31 5.52 -7.59
N ALA A 20 -27.97 4.34 -8.12
CA ALA A 20 -27.47 3.26 -7.27
C ALA A 20 -26.34 3.87 -6.46
N ALA A 21 -26.46 3.89 -5.14
CA ALA A 21 -25.46 4.45 -4.25
C ALA A 21 -24.13 3.75 -4.55
N GLN A 22 -23.24 4.42 -5.29
CA GLN A 22 -21.89 3.90 -5.55
C GLN A 22 -21.23 3.65 -4.19
N ALA A 23 -20.50 2.54 -4.04
CA ALA A 23 -19.76 2.32 -2.81
C ALA A 23 -18.70 3.41 -2.69
N GLN A 24 -18.97 4.33 -1.78
CA GLN A 24 -18.08 5.43 -1.47
C GLN A 24 -17.04 4.94 -0.47
N ASN A 25 -15.76 5.15 -0.80
CA ASN A 25 -14.67 5.01 0.15
C ASN A 25 -14.31 6.39 0.69
N ILE A 26 -13.88 6.44 1.95
CA ILE A 26 -13.29 7.63 2.55
C ILE A 26 -11.79 7.44 2.64
N SER A 27 -11.03 8.40 2.12
CA SER A 27 -9.60 8.55 2.41
C SER A 27 -9.50 9.53 3.56
N LEU A 28 -8.95 9.05 4.67
CA LEU A 28 -8.84 9.77 5.92
C LEU A 28 -7.38 9.96 6.26
N ARG A 29 -6.94 11.22 6.31
CA ARG A 29 -5.63 11.60 6.81
C ARG A 29 -5.73 12.03 8.26
N VAL A 30 -4.94 11.39 9.11
CA VAL A 30 -4.98 11.58 10.56
C VAL A 30 -3.60 12.00 11.04
N SER A 31 -3.52 13.17 11.66
CA SER A 31 -2.32 13.56 12.40
C SER A 31 -2.28 12.83 13.73
N VAL A 32 -1.08 12.48 14.15
CA VAL A 32 -0.80 11.90 15.45
C VAL A 32 0.14 12.84 16.16
N SER A 33 -0.15 13.11 17.42
CA SER A 33 0.68 13.97 18.27
C SER A 33 0.71 13.41 19.68
N GLU A 34 1.86 13.47 20.33
CA GLU A 34 1.98 13.14 21.75
C GLU A 34 1.49 14.31 22.62
N GLY A 35 0.38 14.09 23.34
CA GLY A 35 -0.16 15.03 24.32
C GLY A 35 0.21 14.65 25.76
N ARG A 36 -0.06 15.57 26.69
CA ARG A 36 0.18 15.36 28.14
C ARG A 36 -0.57 14.15 28.72
N THR A 37 -1.67 13.75 28.10
CA THR A 37 -2.56 12.66 28.55
C THR A 37 -2.47 11.41 27.68
N GLY A 38 -1.53 11.34 26.73
CA GLY A 38 -1.36 10.24 25.81
C GLY A 38 -1.35 10.67 24.34
N VAL A 39 -1.50 9.69 23.45
CA VAL A 39 -1.46 9.89 22.00
C VAL A 39 -2.79 10.47 21.52
N ASN A 40 -2.73 11.59 20.81
CA ASN A 40 -3.90 12.21 20.20
C ASN A 40 -3.93 11.91 18.70
N PHE A 41 -5.13 11.64 18.19
CA PHE A 41 -5.38 11.42 16.77
C PHE A 41 -6.42 12.44 16.28
N ALA A 42 -6.12 13.17 15.20
CA ALA A 42 -7.00 14.19 14.67
C ALA A 42 -7.15 14.08 13.14
N PRO A 43 -8.37 14.02 12.60
CA PRO A 43 -8.60 14.10 11.16
C PRO A 43 -8.15 15.46 10.58
N ILE A 44 -7.10 15.44 9.78
CA ILE A 44 -6.54 16.65 9.15
C ILE A 44 -6.94 16.82 7.69
N HIS A 45 -7.34 15.73 7.01
CA HIS A 45 -7.96 15.77 5.68
C HIS A 45 -8.91 14.59 5.52
N ALA A 46 -10.00 14.77 4.78
CA ALA A 46 -10.88 13.68 4.37
C ALA A 46 -11.43 13.93 2.97
N GLU A 47 -11.46 12.89 2.15
CA GLU A 47 -12.11 12.92 0.84
C GLU A 47 -12.90 11.65 0.61
N VAL A 48 -14.00 11.74 -0.14
CA VAL A 48 -14.85 10.61 -0.48
C VAL A 48 -14.90 10.46 -1.99
N GLY A 49 -14.70 9.25 -2.48
CA GLY A 49 -14.68 8.97 -3.90
C GLY A 49 -14.52 7.48 -4.22
N ASP A 50 -14.34 7.22 -5.51
CA ASP A 50 -14.20 5.88 -6.09
C ASP A 50 -12.71 5.51 -6.22
N PHE A 51 -11.99 5.44 -5.10
CA PHE A 51 -10.59 4.99 -5.02
C PHE A 51 -10.46 3.67 -4.24
N ALA A 52 -9.40 2.91 -4.48
CA ALA A 52 -9.16 1.63 -3.80
C ALA A 52 -9.01 1.77 -2.26
N LEU A 53 -9.33 0.69 -1.54
CA LEU A 53 -9.08 0.59 -0.10
C LEU A 53 -7.58 0.43 0.17
N THR A 54 -7.13 0.94 1.31
CA THR A 54 -5.76 0.72 1.75
C THR A 54 -5.58 -0.76 2.10
N PRO A 55 -4.64 -1.48 1.48
CA PRO A 55 -4.38 -2.87 1.84
C PRO A 55 -3.81 -2.93 3.26
N SER A 56 -4.20 -3.96 4.02
CA SER A 56 -3.59 -4.17 5.32
C SER A 56 -2.11 -4.51 5.15
N LEU A 57 -1.25 -3.85 5.94
CA LEU A 57 0.12 -4.29 6.10
C LEU A 57 0.12 -5.72 6.64
N PRO A 58 1.06 -6.59 6.19
CA PRO A 58 1.37 -7.84 6.88
C PRO A 58 1.64 -7.54 8.36
N GLY A 59 1.34 -8.47 9.27
CA GLY A 59 1.55 -8.22 10.69
C GLY A 59 2.97 -7.68 10.94
N HIS A 60 3.11 -6.63 11.74
CA HIS A 60 4.37 -6.19 12.34
C HIS A 60 4.37 -6.58 13.83
N ALA A 61 5.55 -6.60 14.46
CA ALA A 61 5.70 -6.91 15.87
C ALA A 61 4.77 -6.06 16.76
N GLN A 62 4.39 -6.58 17.94
CA GLN A 62 3.49 -5.89 18.87
C GLN A 62 3.99 -4.47 19.18
N GLY A 63 3.14 -3.46 18.98
CA GLY A 63 3.45 -2.04 19.22
C GLY A 63 3.86 -1.25 17.97
N GLN A 64 4.14 -1.91 16.84
CA GLN A 64 4.60 -1.27 15.60
C GLN A 64 3.48 -0.93 14.62
N GLN A 65 2.24 -1.31 14.92
CA GLN A 65 1.07 -1.04 14.09
C GLN A 65 -0.08 -0.44 14.90
N TRP A 66 -0.88 0.38 14.24
CA TRP A 66 -2.25 0.68 14.66
C TRP A 66 -3.23 -0.07 13.79
N ARG A 67 -4.43 -0.29 14.31
CA ARG A 67 -5.55 -0.86 13.55
C ARG A 67 -6.57 0.23 13.35
N VAL A 68 -6.89 0.54 12.10
CA VAL A 68 -7.98 1.46 11.78
C VAL A 68 -9.17 0.65 11.31
N VAL A 69 -10.30 0.80 11.99
CA VAL A 69 -11.50 0.00 11.74
C VAL A 69 -12.68 0.86 11.34
N ALA A 70 -13.39 0.46 10.29
CA ALA A 70 -14.71 0.99 9.97
C ALA A 70 -15.77 0.14 10.67
N ARG A 71 -16.69 0.78 11.40
CA ARG A 71 -17.76 0.10 12.15
C ARG A 71 -19.14 0.56 11.70
N ASN A 72 -20.11 -0.35 11.79
CA ASN A 72 -21.52 -0.01 11.61
C ASN A 72 -22.17 0.54 12.90
N ALA A 73 -23.45 0.93 12.82
CA ALA A 73 -24.19 1.48 13.95
C ALA A 73 -24.33 0.52 15.15
N ALA A 74 -24.20 -0.79 14.93
CA ALA A 74 -24.19 -1.80 15.98
C ALA A 74 -22.80 -1.99 16.64
N GLY A 75 -21.77 -1.27 16.17
CA GLY A 75 -20.40 -1.38 16.66
C GLY A 75 -19.59 -2.53 16.05
N THR A 76 -20.16 -3.29 15.11
CA THR A 76 -19.47 -4.38 14.42
C THR A 76 -18.42 -3.83 13.46
N VAL A 77 -17.21 -4.40 13.49
CA VAL A 77 -16.14 -4.09 12.52
C VAL A 77 -16.55 -4.62 11.15
N VAL A 78 -16.72 -3.70 10.19
CA VAL A 78 -17.04 -4.02 8.78
C VAL A 78 -15.75 -4.16 7.97
N HIS A 79 -14.73 -3.37 8.30
CA HIS A 79 -13.43 -3.42 7.65
C HIS A 79 -12.34 -2.97 8.61
N GLU A 80 -11.12 -3.48 8.40
CA GLU A 80 -9.97 -3.23 9.24
C GLU A 80 -8.71 -3.18 8.40
N VAL A 81 -7.88 -2.18 8.66
CA VAL A 81 -6.57 -2.02 8.05
C VAL A 81 -5.53 -1.92 9.17
N ALA A 82 -4.50 -2.76 9.12
CA ALA A 82 -3.31 -2.57 9.94
C ALA A 82 -2.36 -1.59 9.22
N ILE A 83 -1.98 -0.52 9.91
CA ILE A 83 -1.07 0.51 9.42
C ILE A 83 0.11 0.68 10.36
N ARG A 84 1.23 1.21 9.87
CA ARG A 84 2.42 1.50 10.67
C ARG A 84 2.08 2.49 11.79
N ASN A 85 2.61 2.24 12.98
CA ASN A 85 2.57 3.20 14.08
C ASN A 85 3.57 4.32 13.78
N THR A 86 3.08 5.49 13.36
CA THR A 86 3.95 6.60 12.92
C THR A 86 4.72 7.28 14.06
N GLN A 87 4.39 6.98 15.32
CA GLN A 87 5.18 7.45 16.48
C GLN A 87 6.45 6.63 16.71
N GLN A 88 6.63 5.51 16.02
CA GLN A 88 7.86 4.72 16.07
C GLN A 88 8.50 4.75 14.68
N ARG A 89 9.67 5.38 14.57
CA ARG A 89 10.49 5.34 13.36
C ARG A 89 11.65 4.41 13.60
N HIS A 90 11.80 3.43 12.71
CA HIS A 90 13.07 2.72 12.61
C HIS A 90 13.99 3.56 11.72
N VAL A 91 15.19 3.83 12.21
CA VAL A 91 16.16 4.70 11.53
C VAL A 91 17.47 3.98 11.37
N GLU A 92 18.05 4.16 10.20
CA GLU A 92 19.16 3.35 9.73
C GLU A 92 20.14 4.22 8.98
N VAL A 93 21.40 3.82 9.07
CA VAL A 93 22.48 4.54 8.43
C VAL A 93 23.46 3.52 7.87
N PHE A 94 23.56 3.45 6.54
CA PHE A 94 24.52 2.57 5.88
C PHE A 94 25.84 3.27 5.61
N ASN A 95 26.90 2.50 5.68
CA ASN A 95 28.21 2.86 5.21
C ASN A 95 28.17 3.06 3.68
N PRO A 96 28.41 4.27 3.16
CA PRO A 96 28.30 4.52 1.73
C PRO A 96 29.36 3.78 0.91
N LYS A 97 30.45 3.30 1.53
CA LYS A 97 31.53 2.56 0.84
C LYS A 97 31.26 1.06 0.79
N THR A 98 30.77 0.48 1.88
CA THR A 98 30.60 -0.97 2.00
C THR A 98 29.15 -1.43 1.83
N GLY A 99 28.18 -0.51 1.94
CA GLY A 99 26.75 -0.81 1.96
C GLY A 99 26.26 -1.47 3.25
N ALA A 100 27.15 -1.75 4.22
CA ALA A 100 26.80 -2.37 5.49
C ALA A 100 26.18 -1.34 6.45
N ILE A 101 25.40 -1.79 7.42
CA ILE A 101 24.87 -0.92 8.45
C ILE A 101 26.00 -0.35 9.34
N ASP A 102 26.00 0.97 9.55
CA ASP A 102 26.83 1.65 10.56
C ASP A 102 26.05 1.90 11.86
N MET A 103 24.74 2.17 11.75
CA MET A 103 23.86 2.44 12.90
C MET A 103 22.41 2.07 12.59
N SER A 104 21.72 1.47 13.56
CA SER A 104 20.27 1.25 13.53
C SER A 104 19.67 1.55 14.91
N ARG A 105 18.53 2.25 14.93
CA ARG A 105 17.85 2.65 16.18
C ARG A 105 16.34 2.80 15.97
N GLN A 106 15.56 2.54 17.01
CA GLN A 106 14.17 3.02 17.07
C GLN A 106 14.13 4.40 17.73
N VAL A 107 13.54 5.38 17.04
CA VAL A 107 13.30 6.72 17.56
C VAL A 107 11.80 6.97 17.69
N LYS A 108 11.42 7.60 18.79
CA LYS A 108 10.04 7.99 19.02
C LYS A 108 9.78 9.33 18.34
N GLN A 109 8.81 9.37 17.45
CA GLN A 109 8.33 10.60 16.84
C GLN A 109 7.18 11.14 17.69
N ALA A 110 7.30 12.38 18.16
CA ALA A 110 6.22 13.04 18.90
C ALA A 110 5.01 13.26 17.99
N ASP A 111 5.28 13.64 16.75
CA ASP A 111 4.29 13.93 15.72
C ASP A 111 4.46 12.99 14.52
N GLY A 112 3.36 12.69 13.84
CA GLY A 112 3.34 11.89 12.61
C GLY A 112 2.01 11.99 11.89
N VAL A 113 1.90 11.38 10.72
CA VAL A 113 0.65 11.36 9.95
C VAL A 113 0.51 10.06 9.18
N PHE A 114 -0.72 9.57 9.07
CA PHE A 114 -1.05 8.48 8.17
C PHE A 114 -2.28 8.82 7.33
N GLU A 115 -2.42 8.13 6.21
CA GLU A 115 -3.58 8.18 5.35
C GLU A 115 -4.12 6.78 5.13
N VAL A 116 -5.43 6.60 5.25
CA VAL A 116 -6.11 5.31 5.05
C VAL A 116 -7.40 5.48 4.27
N SER A 117 -7.62 4.61 3.30
CA SER A 117 -8.86 4.46 2.55
C SER A 117 -9.67 3.31 3.12
N LEU A 118 -10.90 3.62 3.55
CA LEU A 118 -11.83 2.68 4.20
C LEU A 118 -13.20 2.75 3.51
N PRO A 119 -14.04 1.70 3.61
CA PRO A 119 -15.44 1.80 3.20
C PRO A 119 -16.15 2.94 3.94
N PHE A 120 -17.03 3.67 3.25
CA PHE A 120 -17.80 4.78 3.82
C PHE A 120 -19.23 4.87 3.28
N ASN A 121 -19.79 3.73 2.86
CA ASN A 121 -21.20 3.60 2.50
C ASN A 121 -22.13 3.88 3.71
N ALA A 122 -23.44 3.90 3.48
CA ALA A 122 -24.44 4.22 4.52
C ALA A 122 -24.43 3.28 5.74
N GLU A 123 -23.81 2.10 5.65
CA GLU A 123 -23.70 1.17 6.78
C GLU A 123 -22.64 1.62 7.79
N ILE A 124 -21.67 2.43 7.37
CA ILE A 124 -20.54 2.86 8.20
C ILE A 124 -20.94 4.05 9.07
N ALA A 125 -20.92 3.82 10.39
CA ALA A 125 -21.27 4.80 11.42
C ALA A 125 -20.05 5.47 12.06
N SER A 126 -18.88 4.83 12.03
CA SER A 126 -17.65 5.41 12.58
C SER A 126 -16.38 4.78 12.03
N VAL A 127 -15.29 5.54 12.06
CA VAL A 127 -13.92 5.05 11.90
C VAL A 127 -13.20 5.17 13.25
N ASP A 128 -12.62 4.07 13.73
CA ASP A 128 -11.92 4.03 15.02
C ASP A 128 -10.45 3.66 14.83
N VAL A 129 -9.57 4.27 15.61
CA VAL A 129 -8.16 3.87 15.75
C VAL A 129 -8.01 3.03 17.00
N LEU A 130 -7.45 1.82 16.87
CA LEU A 130 -7.22 0.88 17.94
C LEU A 130 -5.72 0.61 18.12
N ALA A 131 -5.35 0.24 19.34
CA ALA A 131 -4.05 -0.32 19.65
C ALA A 131 -3.78 -1.61 18.83
N PRO A 132 -2.51 -2.00 18.65
CA PRO A 132 -2.16 -3.28 18.01
C PRO A 132 -2.84 -4.46 18.72
N ALA A 133 -3.20 -5.50 17.96
CA ALA A 133 -3.86 -6.67 18.52
C ALA A 133 -2.92 -7.40 19.50
N SER A 134 -3.35 -7.56 20.75
CA SER A 134 -2.66 -8.46 21.70
C SER A 134 -2.94 -9.90 21.32
N THR A 135 -1.90 -10.71 21.10
CA THR A 135 -2.04 -12.17 20.92
C THR A 135 -2.20 -12.90 22.25
N ASN A 136 -2.02 -12.20 23.37
CA ASN A 136 -2.24 -12.74 24.71
C ASN A 136 -3.57 -12.22 25.24
N VAL A 137 -4.57 -13.11 25.28
CA VAL A 137 -5.64 -13.28 26.29
C VAL A 137 -6.84 -13.92 25.59
N GLY A 138 -7.23 -15.12 26.05
CA GLY A 138 -8.44 -15.86 25.62
C GLY A 138 -9.76 -15.20 26.00
N ILE A 139 -9.80 -13.88 26.03
CA ILE A 139 -10.97 -13.03 26.26
C ILE A 139 -10.82 -11.90 25.24
N LYS A 140 -11.80 -11.75 24.33
CA LYS A 140 -11.95 -10.54 23.51
C LYS A 140 -12.19 -9.36 24.46
N ALA A 141 -11.14 -8.81 25.05
CA ALA A 141 -11.22 -7.53 25.71
C ALA A 141 -11.59 -6.51 24.64
N VAL A 142 -12.78 -5.93 24.75
CA VAL A 142 -13.16 -4.75 23.96
C VAL A 142 -12.31 -3.60 24.52
N THR A 143 -11.07 -3.48 24.06
CA THR A 143 -10.24 -2.31 24.38
C THR A 143 -10.93 -1.10 23.77
N ALA A 144 -11.19 -0.08 24.58
CA ALA A 144 -11.73 1.19 24.09
C ALA A 144 -10.84 1.73 22.96
N PRO A 145 -11.43 2.33 21.91
CA PRO A 145 -10.63 2.88 20.83
C PRO A 145 -9.72 4.00 21.33
N LEU A 146 -8.51 4.08 20.78
CA LEU A 146 -7.58 5.19 21.02
C LEU A 146 -8.15 6.50 20.46
N ALA A 147 -8.90 6.42 19.37
CA ALA A 147 -9.69 7.51 18.84
C ALA A 147 -10.91 6.98 18.09
N LYS A 148 -12.00 7.75 18.11
CA LYS A 148 -13.25 7.44 17.41
C LYS A 148 -13.72 8.67 16.64
N PHE A 149 -13.97 8.48 15.35
CA PHE A 149 -14.49 9.50 14.47
C PHE A 149 -15.87 9.04 13.98
N ASP A 150 -16.93 9.67 14.46
CA ASP A 150 -18.29 9.38 14.02
C ASP A 150 -18.51 9.87 12.58
N ARG A 151 -19.51 9.29 11.90
CA ARG A 151 -19.82 9.63 10.51
C ARG A 151 -20.06 11.13 10.30
N ALA A 152 -20.78 11.81 11.20
CA ALA A 152 -21.13 13.22 11.02
C ALA A 152 -19.90 14.13 11.12
N SER A 153 -18.97 13.84 12.04
CA SER A 153 -17.70 14.57 12.12
C SER A 153 -16.81 14.34 10.89
N LEU A 154 -16.79 13.12 10.34
CA LEU A 154 -16.09 12.80 9.10
C LEU A 154 -16.70 13.52 7.88
N GLU A 155 -18.03 13.51 7.73
CA GLU A 155 -18.72 14.23 6.64
C GLU A 155 -18.46 15.74 6.70
N LYS A 156 -18.47 16.33 7.91
CA LYS A 156 -18.07 17.73 8.11
C LYS A 156 -16.62 17.96 7.68
N LYS A 157 -15.71 17.01 7.97
CA LYS A 157 -14.32 17.10 7.57
C LYS A 157 -14.14 16.99 6.05
N VAL A 158 -14.93 16.16 5.37
CA VAL A 158 -14.96 16.06 3.91
C VAL A 158 -15.35 17.42 3.31
N GLY A 159 -16.41 18.05 3.82
CA GLY A 159 -16.82 19.39 3.40
C GLY A 159 -15.72 20.44 3.60
N ALA A 160 -15.10 20.46 4.79
CA ALA A 160 -14.00 21.39 5.09
C ALA A 160 -12.77 21.18 4.18
N SER A 161 -12.41 19.92 3.91
CA SER A 161 -11.26 19.58 3.05
C SER A 161 -11.50 20.03 1.61
N LYS A 162 -12.72 19.84 1.09
CA LYS A 162 -13.11 20.33 -0.25
C LYS A 162 -13.01 21.86 -0.35
N MET A 163 -13.42 22.58 0.70
CA MET A 163 -13.28 24.04 0.75
C MET A 163 -11.82 24.48 0.79
N MET A 164 -10.99 23.85 1.62
CA MET A 164 -9.55 24.13 1.70
C MET A 164 -8.85 23.86 0.36
N HIS A 165 -9.17 22.75 -0.31
CA HIS A 165 -8.62 22.45 -1.62
C HIS A 165 -8.96 23.55 -2.65
N THR A 166 -10.22 24.01 -2.66
CA THR A 166 -10.67 25.10 -3.54
C THR A 166 -9.93 26.42 -3.25
N GLN A 167 -9.73 26.74 -1.97
CA GLN A 167 -8.98 27.94 -1.55
C GLN A 167 -7.49 27.86 -1.93
N ASN A 168 -6.86 26.70 -1.76
CA ASN A 168 -5.47 26.49 -2.14
C ASN A 168 -5.26 26.56 -3.65
N MET A 169 -6.20 26.05 -4.46
CA MET A 169 -6.16 26.23 -5.92
C MET A 169 -6.26 27.70 -6.34
N ALA A 170 -6.88 28.55 -5.52
CA ALA A 170 -6.98 29.99 -5.77
C ALA A 170 -5.76 30.80 -5.28
N ALA A 171 -4.86 30.20 -4.49
CA ALA A 171 -3.68 30.86 -3.95
C ALA A 171 -2.44 30.68 -4.84
N ALA A 172 -1.62 31.72 -4.99
CA ALA A 172 -0.45 31.79 -5.88
C ALA A 172 0.80 31.00 -5.41
N ALA A 173 0.63 29.89 -4.70
CA ALA A 173 1.73 28.97 -4.37
C ALA A 173 2.23 28.26 -5.65
N PRO A 174 3.49 27.79 -5.73
CA PRO A 174 3.92 26.98 -6.86
C PRO A 174 3.03 25.74 -6.92
N ALA A 175 2.20 25.66 -7.95
CA ALA A 175 1.30 24.54 -8.14
C ALA A 175 2.13 23.28 -8.42
N ALA A 176 1.92 22.24 -7.64
CA ALA A 176 2.48 20.94 -7.95
C ALA A 176 1.90 20.44 -9.28
N SER A 177 2.69 19.67 -10.02
CA SER A 177 2.22 18.95 -11.20
C SER A 177 2.67 17.51 -11.16
N VAL A 178 2.02 16.64 -11.93
CA VAL A 178 2.34 15.21 -11.97
C VAL A 178 2.58 14.74 -13.40
N THR A 179 3.66 13.96 -13.57
CA THR A 179 3.97 13.24 -14.79
C THR A 179 3.88 11.74 -14.53
N THR A 180 3.04 11.03 -15.28
CA THR A 180 3.02 9.57 -15.27
C THR A 180 4.21 9.05 -16.09
N VAL A 181 5.16 8.38 -15.43
CA VAL A 181 6.39 7.85 -16.04
C VAL A 181 6.18 6.42 -16.53
N VAL A 182 5.46 5.61 -15.75
CA VAL A 182 5.05 4.25 -16.11
C VAL A 182 3.58 4.09 -15.80
N ASN A 183 2.80 3.64 -16.78
CA ASN A 183 1.41 3.27 -16.63
C ASN A 183 1.19 1.86 -17.17
N THR A 184 0.86 0.90 -16.31
CA THR A 184 0.59 -0.48 -16.72
C THR A 184 -0.84 -0.93 -16.44
N GLY A 185 -1.69 -0.04 -15.92
CA GLY A 185 -3.09 -0.32 -15.63
C GLY A 185 -3.71 0.65 -14.62
N PRO A 186 -5.01 0.48 -14.32
CA PRO A 186 -5.69 1.29 -13.33
C PRO A 186 -5.08 1.08 -11.93
N SER A 187 -5.05 2.15 -11.14
CA SER A 187 -4.45 2.20 -9.80
C SER A 187 -5.08 1.24 -8.80
N ASN A 188 -6.36 0.89 -8.96
CA ASN A 188 -6.99 -0.14 -8.14
C ASN A 188 -6.49 -1.58 -8.39
N ALA A 189 -5.62 -1.78 -9.38
CA ALA A 189 -5.02 -3.06 -9.75
C ALA A 189 -3.50 -2.96 -9.90
N ARG A 190 -2.87 -1.88 -9.46
CA ARG A 190 -1.43 -1.67 -9.55
C ARG A 190 -0.94 -1.10 -8.24
N MET A 191 0.31 -1.39 -7.92
CA MET A 191 0.99 -0.70 -6.84
C MET A 191 1.56 0.61 -7.39
N ASP A 192 1.13 1.73 -6.85
CA ASP A 192 1.40 3.05 -7.40
C ASP A 192 2.53 3.75 -6.62
N TYR A 193 3.68 3.92 -7.27
CA TYR A 193 4.87 4.56 -6.72
C TYR A 193 4.92 6.04 -7.13
N VAL A 194 5.18 6.92 -6.17
CA VAL A 194 5.28 8.37 -6.35
C VAL A 194 6.65 8.85 -5.93
N PHE A 195 7.38 9.46 -6.86
CA PHE A 195 8.65 10.14 -6.60
C PHE A 195 8.43 11.65 -6.59
N ILE A 196 8.87 12.33 -5.53
CA ILE A 196 8.72 13.78 -5.37
C ILE A 196 10.05 14.39 -4.92
N GLY A 197 10.40 15.56 -5.47
CA GLY A 197 11.67 16.23 -5.19
C GLY A 197 11.53 17.31 -4.14
N ASP A 198 12.47 17.38 -3.19
CA ASP A 198 12.56 18.48 -2.21
C ASP A 198 13.86 19.26 -2.36
N GLY A 199 13.82 20.58 -2.11
CA GLY A 199 14.99 21.45 -2.22
C GLY A 199 15.41 21.78 -3.66
N TYR A 200 14.53 21.59 -4.64
CA TYR A 200 14.74 22.02 -6.02
C TYR A 200 13.94 23.29 -6.29
N THR A 201 14.61 24.39 -6.60
CA THR A 201 13.94 25.64 -6.98
C THR A 201 13.26 25.55 -8.34
N ALA A 202 12.41 26.53 -8.68
CA ALA A 202 11.80 26.61 -10.01
C ALA A 202 12.84 26.58 -11.16
N ALA A 203 14.02 27.16 -10.95
CA ALA A 203 15.12 27.14 -11.92
C ALA A 203 15.82 25.77 -12.02
N GLU A 204 15.66 24.90 -11.01
CA GLU A 204 16.27 23.57 -10.94
C GLU A 204 15.30 22.45 -11.33
N MET A 205 14.11 22.76 -11.85
CA MET A 205 13.13 21.73 -12.24
C MET A 205 13.69 20.76 -13.28
N SER A 206 14.50 21.21 -14.23
CA SER A 206 15.19 20.29 -15.16
C SER A 206 16.21 19.38 -14.46
N LYS A 207 16.85 19.86 -13.40
CA LYS A 207 17.73 19.04 -12.55
C LYS A 207 16.92 17.99 -11.80
N TRP A 208 15.81 18.39 -11.16
CA TRP A 208 14.90 17.44 -10.50
C TRP A 208 14.44 16.34 -11.46
N GLN A 209 14.02 16.71 -12.67
CA GLN A 209 13.56 15.74 -13.67
C GLN A 209 14.65 14.74 -14.06
N ALA A 210 15.91 15.17 -14.18
CA ALA A 210 17.05 14.30 -14.44
C ALA A 210 17.37 13.39 -13.25
N ASP A 211 17.33 13.92 -12.03
CA ASP A 211 17.58 13.19 -10.79
C ASP A 211 16.49 12.13 -10.54
N ALA A 212 15.22 12.50 -10.69
CA ALA A 212 14.09 11.60 -10.66
C ALA A 212 14.23 10.48 -11.70
N LYS A 213 14.62 10.82 -12.93
CA LYS A 213 14.85 9.83 -13.98
C LYS A 213 15.94 8.84 -13.59
N LYS A 214 17.06 9.31 -13.03
CA LYS A 214 18.15 8.43 -12.56
C LYS A 214 17.67 7.45 -11.49
N VAL A 215 16.91 7.93 -10.51
CA VAL A 215 16.41 7.07 -9.42
C VAL A 215 15.36 6.09 -9.93
N ILE A 216 14.40 6.56 -10.74
CA ILE A 216 13.35 5.72 -11.33
C ILE A 216 13.94 4.68 -12.28
N ASP A 217 14.90 5.03 -13.12
CA ASP A 217 15.55 4.07 -14.02
C ASP A 217 16.30 2.99 -13.23
N GLY A 218 17.01 3.37 -12.17
CA GLY A 218 17.67 2.41 -11.26
C GLY A 218 16.67 1.48 -10.57
N PHE A 219 15.58 2.05 -10.05
CA PHE A 219 14.46 1.30 -9.47
C PHE A 219 13.86 0.31 -10.48
N MET A 220 13.61 0.74 -11.72
CA MET A 220 13.01 -0.10 -12.76
C MET A 220 13.98 -1.12 -13.36
N ALA A 221 15.29 -0.89 -13.25
CA ALA A 221 16.34 -1.82 -13.70
C ALA A 221 16.61 -2.93 -12.69
N ASP A 222 16.22 -2.74 -11.43
CA ASP A 222 16.34 -3.77 -10.41
C ASP A 222 15.58 -5.05 -10.81
N PRO A 223 16.18 -6.25 -10.72
CA PRO A 223 15.57 -7.48 -11.20
C PRO A 223 14.18 -7.78 -10.59
N LEU A 224 13.95 -7.43 -9.32
CA LEU A 224 12.67 -7.68 -8.66
C LEU A 224 11.59 -6.78 -9.24
N PHE A 225 11.85 -5.48 -9.39
CA PHE A 225 10.88 -4.54 -9.93
C PHE A 225 10.71 -4.72 -11.44
N ALA A 226 11.78 -5.01 -12.19
CA ALA A 226 11.71 -5.34 -13.60
C ALA A 226 10.80 -6.55 -13.86
N ALA A 227 10.94 -7.62 -13.07
CA ALA A 227 10.09 -8.82 -13.18
C ALA A 227 8.62 -8.56 -12.81
N ASN A 228 8.34 -7.52 -12.01
CA ASN A 228 6.99 -7.16 -11.58
C ASN A 228 6.45 -5.90 -12.27
N ARG A 229 7.13 -5.38 -13.30
CA ARG A 229 6.82 -4.09 -13.95
C ARG A 229 5.35 -3.95 -14.38
N ALA A 230 4.72 -5.05 -14.81
CA ALA A 230 3.31 -5.07 -15.21
C ALA A 230 2.32 -4.85 -14.06
N ASN A 231 2.77 -4.88 -12.80
CA ASN A 231 1.95 -4.74 -11.60
C ASN A 231 2.10 -3.39 -10.90
N MET A 232 2.77 -2.41 -11.54
CA MET A 232 3.04 -1.12 -10.93
C MET A 232 2.78 0.06 -11.87
N ASN A 233 2.46 1.20 -11.27
CA ASN A 233 2.53 2.51 -11.91
C ASN A 233 3.63 3.34 -11.24
N VAL A 234 4.24 4.25 -11.99
CA VAL A 234 5.27 5.16 -11.48
C VAL A 234 4.92 6.58 -11.90
N ARG A 235 4.89 7.50 -10.94
CA ARG A 235 4.62 8.92 -11.15
C ARG A 235 5.71 9.79 -10.55
N ARG A 236 5.99 10.91 -11.20
CA ARG A 236 6.86 11.96 -10.71
C ARG A 236 6.02 13.19 -10.40
N VAL A 237 6.14 13.71 -9.18
CA VAL A 237 5.52 14.99 -8.78
C VAL A 237 6.59 16.08 -8.81
N ASP A 238 6.26 17.17 -9.50
CA ASP A 238 7.12 18.34 -9.65
C ASP A 238 6.56 19.46 -8.79
N ILE A 239 7.36 19.93 -7.83
CA ILE A 239 7.05 21.04 -6.93
C ILE A 239 8.31 21.85 -6.70
N ALA A 240 8.21 23.17 -6.81
CA ALA A 240 9.35 24.07 -6.57
C ALA A 240 9.47 24.40 -5.07
N SER A 241 10.69 24.29 -4.55
CA SER A 241 11.12 24.85 -3.26
C SER A 241 11.52 26.32 -3.41
N ASN A 242 11.42 27.10 -2.34
CA ASN A 242 11.85 28.51 -2.35
C ASN A 242 13.38 28.62 -2.36
N GLN A 243 14.08 27.67 -1.74
CA GLN A 243 15.54 27.60 -1.72
C GLN A 243 16.04 26.25 -2.24
N SER A 244 17.22 26.28 -2.87
CA SER A 244 17.95 25.08 -3.31
C SER A 244 18.53 24.36 -2.10
N GLY A 245 18.64 23.04 -2.13
CA GLY A 245 19.16 22.25 -1.00
C GLY A 245 18.13 21.97 0.09
N VAL A 246 18.58 21.38 1.18
CA VAL A 246 17.79 21.04 2.38
C VAL A 246 18.54 21.48 3.63
N ASP A 247 17.90 21.38 4.80
CA ASP A 247 18.51 21.76 6.07
C ASP A 247 19.68 20.82 6.41
N GLU A 248 20.78 21.43 6.87
CA GLU A 248 21.93 20.75 7.46
C GLU A 248 22.21 21.42 8.80
N ILE A 249 21.37 21.12 9.80
CA ILE A 249 21.36 21.81 11.10
C ILE A 249 22.66 21.62 11.88
N ASP A 250 23.36 20.50 11.67
CA ASP A 250 24.68 20.22 12.22
C ASP A 250 25.77 21.16 11.68
N LYS A 251 25.46 21.85 10.58
CA LYS A 251 26.31 22.88 9.96
C LYS A 251 25.72 24.28 10.07
N GLY A 252 24.59 24.44 10.77
CA GLY A 252 23.86 25.70 10.88
C GLY A 252 23.26 26.20 9.56
N ILE A 253 22.94 25.30 8.62
CA ILE A 253 22.35 25.64 7.33
C ILE A 253 20.84 25.36 7.39
N TYR A 254 20.04 26.38 7.11
CA TYR A 254 18.58 26.32 7.05
C TYR A 254 18.08 26.81 5.69
N ARG A 255 17.06 26.14 5.13
CA ARG A 255 16.53 26.29 3.78
C ARG A 255 15.00 26.19 3.83
N ASP A 256 14.33 27.19 3.28
CA ASP A 256 12.88 27.17 3.04
C ASP A 256 12.57 26.27 1.83
N THR A 257 12.17 25.04 2.13
CA THR A 257 11.91 23.98 1.14
C THR A 257 10.43 23.59 1.10
N ALA A 258 10.02 22.94 0.02
CA ALA A 258 8.62 22.55 -0.17
C ALA A 258 8.14 21.55 0.89
N MET A 259 9.04 20.70 1.41
CA MET A 259 8.71 19.62 2.34
C MET A 259 9.51 19.66 3.65
N ASP A 260 10.22 20.74 3.96
CA ASP A 260 11.08 20.88 5.16
C ASP A 260 12.08 19.72 5.29
N GLY A 261 12.79 19.39 4.20
CA GLY A 261 13.85 18.38 4.22
C GLY A 261 14.97 18.76 5.19
N GLU A 262 15.39 17.84 6.04
CA GLU A 262 16.40 18.08 7.08
C GLU A 262 17.30 16.86 7.32
N PHE A 263 18.62 17.06 7.26
CA PHE A 263 19.62 16.12 7.80
C PHE A 263 19.79 16.30 9.31
N TYR A 264 20.34 15.28 9.97
CA TYR A 264 20.66 15.31 11.40
C TYR A 264 19.43 15.20 12.31
N CYS A 265 18.30 14.68 11.81
CA CYS A 265 17.15 14.41 12.66
C CYS A 265 17.54 13.51 13.84
N TYR A 266 16.96 13.77 15.02
CA TYR A 266 17.22 12.98 16.23
C TYR A 266 18.71 12.85 16.61
N ASN A 267 19.54 13.81 16.18
CA ASN A 267 21.01 13.80 16.35
C ASN A 267 21.71 12.64 15.64
N ILE A 268 21.18 12.21 14.49
CA ILE A 268 21.76 11.13 13.68
C ILE A 268 22.23 11.73 12.36
N GLU A 269 23.55 11.78 12.16
CA GLU A 269 24.21 12.56 11.10
C GLU A 269 23.65 12.37 9.69
N ARG A 270 23.26 11.14 9.34
CA ARG A 270 22.83 10.77 7.98
C ARG A 270 21.34 10.52 7.87
N LEU A 271 20.60 10.73 8.96
CA LEU A 271 19.15 10.61 8.95
C LEU A 271 18.57 11.85 8.28
N LEU A 272 17.85 11.61 7.18
CA LEU A 272 17.16 12.62 6.40
C LEU A 272 15.66 12.49 6.64
N CYS A 273 15.01 13.58 7.05
CA CYS A 273 13.56 13.63 7.28
C CYS A 273 12.91 14.70 6.44
N VAL A 274 11.59 14.64 6.40
CA VAL A 274 10.71 15.61 5.74
C VAL A 274 9.47 15.79 6.61
N ASN A 275 8.79 16.91 6.42
CA ASN A 275 7.47 17.14 6.96
C ASN A 275 6.44 16.31 6.19
N GLU A 276 6.10 15.14 6.74
CA GLU A 276 5.16 14.18 6.14
C GLU A 276 3.79 14.81 5.82
N THR A 277 3.31 15.77 6.64
CA THR A 277 2.03 16.47 6.38
C THR A 277 2.12 17.30 5.11
N LYS A 278 3.22 18.03 4.90
CA LYS A 278 3.46 18.77 3.65
C LYS A 278 3.55 17.82 2.45
N VAL A 279 4.27 16.70 2.58
CA VAL A 279 4.37 15.67 1.53
C VAL A 279 2.97 15.20 1.11
N TYR A 280 2.16 14.74 2.07
CA TYR A 280 0.81 14.24 1.80
C TYR A 280 -0.13 15.32 1.22
N ASN A 281 -0.01 16.58 1.66
CA ASN A 281 -0.77 17.70 1.11
C ASN A 281 -0.39 17.96 -0.35
N ILE A 282 0.90 17.95 -0.68
CA ILE A 282 1.38 18.18 -2.04
C ILE A 282 0.95 17.05 -2.96
N VAL A 283 1.24 15.78 -2.63
CA VAL A 283 0.86 14.66 -3.50
C VAL A 283 -0.66 14.53 -3.63
N GLY A 284 -1.41 14.75 -2.54
CA GLY A 284 -2.88 14.71 -2.55
C GLY A 284 -3.53 15.85 -3.32
N SER A 285 -2.79 16.92 -3.65
CA SER A 285 -3.30 17.99 -4.51
C SER A 285 -3.34 17.62 -6.00
N VAL A 286 -2.59 16.60 -6.41
CA VAL A 286 -2.41 16.20 -7.82
C VAL A 286 -2.71 14.73 -8.10
N LEU A 287 -2.93 13.91 -7.07
CA LEU A 287 -3.18 12.48 -7.17
C LEU A 287 -4.37 12.05 -6.32
N ALA A 288 -5.09 11.02 -6.75
CA ALA A 288 -6.11 10.35 -5.94
C ALA A 288 -5.49 9.37 -4.92
N PRO A 289 -6.20 8.98 -3.84
CA PRO A 289 -5.68 8.12 -2.77
C PRO A 289 -5.00 6.83 -3.21
N ASP A 290 -5.58 6.15 -4.19
CA ASP A 290 -5.07 4.89 -4.73
C ASP A 290 -3.92 5.08 -5.73
N GLN A 291 -3.52 6.31 -6.02
CA GLN A 291 -2.42 6.62 -6.93
C GLN A 291 -1.08 6.88 -6.22
N ARG A 292 -1.01 6.60 -4.92
CA ARG A 292 0.10 6.96 -4.03
C ARG A 292 0.35 5.94 -2.91
N ASP A 293 0.42 4.66 -3.27
CA ASP A 293 0.68 3.56 -2.31
C ASP A 293 2.07 3.67 -1.66
N VAL A 294 3.07 4.10 -2.43
CA VAL A 294 4.45 4.26 -1.95
C VAL A 294 4.97 5.63 -2.36
N ILE A 295 5.34 6.45 -1.40
CA ILE A 295 5.90 7.79 -1.63
C ILE A 295 7.38 7.79 -1.29
N VAL A 296 8.19 8.26 -2.23
CA VAL A 296 9.65 8.41 -2.11
C VAL A 296 10.01 9.88 -2.33
N VAL A 297 10.55 10.53 -1.30
CA VAL A 297 11.05 11.90 -1.39
C VAL A 297 12.54 11.87 -1.69
N ILE A 298 12.94 12.61 -2.72
CA ILE A 298 14.34 12.76 -3.13
C ILE A 298 14.79 14.20 -2.85
N SER A 299 15.71 14.37 -1.90
CA SER A 299 16.22 15.68 -1.51
C SER A 299 17.40 16.11 -2.38
N ASN A 300 17.42 17.39 -2.76
CA ASN A 300 18.48 18.02 -3.54
C ASN A 300 19.78 18.19 -2.72
N SER A 301 20.45 17.10 -2.40
CA SER A 301 21.76 17.12 -1.73
C SER A 301 22.60 15.92 -2.17
N THR A 302 23.92 16.11 -2.24
CA THR A 302 24.87 15.02 -2.51
C THR A 302 25.40 14.38 -1.22
N ARG A 303 25.12 14.97 -0.06
CA ARG A 303 25.41 14.38 1.26
C ARG A 303 24.68 13.06 1.36
N TYR A 304 25.37 11.99 1.74
CA TYR A 304 24.72 10.71 1.96
C TYR A 304 23.70 10.81 3.09
N GLY A 305 22.50 10.34 2.82
CA GLY A 305 21.45 10.13 3.81
C GLY A 305 20.13 9.76 3.18
N GLY A 306 19.25 9.27 4.04
CA GLY A 306 17.96 8.70 3.71
C GLY A 306 17.35 8.05 4.94
N SER A 307 16.13 7.57 4.80
CA SER A 307 15.47 6.72 5.78
C SER A 307 14.13 6.20 5.26
N GLY A 308 13.72 5.07 5.80
CA GLY A 308 12.38 4.52 5.63
C GLY A 308 11.37 5.11 6.61
N GLY A 309 10.13 4.63 6.47
CA GLY A 309 9.00 5.08 7.28
C GLY A 309 7.68 4.89 6.55
N ALA A 310 6.70 5.74 6.86
CA ALA A 310 5.50 5.86 6.03
C ALA A 310 5.83 6.50 4.66
N ILE A 311 6.84 7.37 4.65
CA ILE A 311 7.43 7.99 3.46
C ILE A 311 8.92 7.64 3.46
N ALA A 312 9.40 7.07 2.35
CA ALA A 312 10.83 6.84 2.16
C ALA A 312 11.51 8.13 1.74
N THR A 313 12.73 8.37 2.22
CA THR A 313 13.54 9.54 1.90
C THR A 313 14.92 9.11 1.43
N ALA A 314 15.45 9.83 0.43
CA ALA A 314 16.83 9.68 -0.01
C ALA A 314 17.39 11.01 -0.51
N SER A 315 18.69 11.18 -0.35
CA SER A 315 19.46 12.24 -1.01
C SER A 315 19.89 11.81 -2.42
N MET A 316 20.43 12.72 -3.23
CA MET A 316 21.08 12.41 -4.51
C MET A 316 22.55 11.99 -4.38
N ASN A 317 22.88 11.31 -3.28
CA ASN A 317 24.16 10.63 -3.15
C ASN A 317 24.30 9.47 -4.17
N THR A 318 25.53 8.98 -4.40
CA THR A 318 25.79 7.85 -5.29
C THR A 318 25.05 6.57 -4.91
N SER A 319 24.75 6.37 -3.62
CA SER A 319 24.01 5.20 -3.13
C SER A 319 22.49 5.39 -3.11
N SER A 320 21.96 6.49 -3.69
CA SER A 320 20.53 6.87 -3.57
C SER A 320 19.56 5.79 -4.06
N VAL A 321 19.89 5.13 -5.18
CA VAL A 321 19.08 4.04 -5.74
C VAL A 321 19.02 2.86 -4.78
N GLU A 322 20.17 2.45 -4.23
CA GLU A 322 20.23 1.32 -3.31
C GLU A 322 19.51 1.61 -2.00
N VAL A 323 19.66 2.82 -1.47
CA VAL A 323 18.90 3.27 -0.29
C VAL A 323 17.41 3.24 -0.60
N ALA A 324 16.96 3.89 -1.68
CA ALA A 324 15.55 3.88 -2.04
C ALA A 324 14.98 2.47 -2.21
N LEU A 325 15.72 1.55 -2.85
CA LEU A 325 15.32 0.15 -2.98
C LEU A 325 15.16 -0.52 -1.62
N HIS A 326 16.14 -0.37 -0.72
CA HIS A 326 16.08 -0.91 0.63
C HIS A 326 14.86 -0.38 1.41
N GLU A 327 14.65 0.94 1.42
CA GLU A 327 13.55 1.57 2.15
C GLU A 327 12.16 1.20 1.60
N ILE A 328 12.06 0.98 0.28
CA ILE A 328 10.86 0.43 -0.34
C ILE A 328 10.61 -1.00 0.16
N GLY A 329 11.65 -1.78 0.45
CA GLY A 329 11.54 -3.11 1.09
C GLY A 329 10.69 -3.08 2.36
N HIS A 330 10.93 -2.11 3.24
CA HIS A 330 10.13 -1.90 4.44
C HIS A 330 8.75 -1.31 4.14
N THR A 331 8.72 -0.26 3.32
CA THR A 331 7.52 0.57 3.11
C THR A 331 6.45 -0.19 2.35
N ALA A 332 6.84 -0.91 1.29
CA ALA A 332 5.92 -1.59 0.38
C ALA A 332 5.67 -3.05 0.78
N PHE A 333 6.67 -3.74 1.34
CA PHE A 333 6.65 -5.21 1.44
C PHE A 333 6.76 -5.76 2.86
N ALA A 334 6.89 -4.88 3.86
CA ALA A 334 7.03 -5.27 5.26
C ALA A 334 8.16 -6.29 5.50
N LEU A 335 9.27 -6.14 4.77
CA LEU A 335 10.48 -6.88 5.05
C LEU A 335 11.12 -6.29 6.32
N ALA A 336 11.67 -7.16 7.18
CA ALA A 336 12.51 -6.76 8.29
C ALA A 336 13.96 -6.58 7.83
N ASP A 337 14.73 -5.84 8.61
CA ASP A 337 16.18 -5.83 8.50
C ASP A 337 16.78 -7.16 8.86
N GLU A 338 17.75 -7.56 8.03
CA GLU A 338 18.52 -8.79 8.17
C GLU A 338 19.91 -8.52 8.74
N TYR A 339 20.26 -7.26 9.02
CA TYR A 339 21.50 -6.89 9.70
C TYR A 339 21.34 -6.84 11.23
N GLU A 340 22.49 -6.87 11.89
CA GLU A 340 22.65 -6.74 13.34
C GLU A 340 23.00 -5.28 13.73
N GLY A 341 22.86 -4.88 15.00
CA GLY A 341 23.43 -3.61 15.48
C GLY A 341 22.42 -2.50 15.82
N GLY A 342 21.31 -2.86 16.44
CA GLY A 342 20.29 -1.93 16.96
C GLY A 342 19.60 -2.48 18.21
N THR A 343 18.35 -2.07 18.45
CA THR A 343 17.56 -2.57 19.60
C THR A 343 17.04 -3.97 19.33
N CYS A 344 17.69 -4.97 19.93
CA CYS A 344 17.28 -6.38 19.82
C CYS A 344 16.05 -6.69 20.69
N ASP A 345 15.04 -7.36 20.12
CA ASP A 345 13.88 -7.90 20.83
C ASP A 345 13.70 -9.39 20.54
N LEU A 346 13.70 -10.20 21.61
CA LEU A 346 13.58 -11.66 21.57
C LEU A 346 12.29 -12.17 22.27
N ARG A 347 11.36 -11.28 22.64
CA ARG A 347 10.19 -11.64 23.47
C ARG A 347 9.11 -12.39 22.70
N SER A 348 9.00 -12.18 21.40
CA SER A 348 7.98 -12.79 20.55
C SER A 348 8.50 -13.02 19.14
N GLU A 349 7.97 -14.06 18.47
CA GLU A 349 8.26 -14.34 17.06
C GLU A 349 7.94 -13.09 16.23
N PRO A 350 8.92 -12.56 15.46
CA PRO A 350 8.66 -11.46 14.54
C PRO A 350 7.55 -11.86 13.57
N THR A 351 6.80 -10.91 13.08
CA THR A 351 5.71 -11.17 12.13
C THR A 351 6.19 -11.08 10.68
N GLU A 352 7.28 -10.36 10.44
CA GLU A 352 7.96 -10.26 9.16
C GLU A 352 8.42 -11.62 8.66
N GLY A 353 8.27 -11.85 7.35
CA GLY A 353 8.47 -13.16 6.74
C GLY A 353 9.94 -13.57 6.60
N ASN A 354 10.87 -12.62 6.66
CA ASN A 354 12.29 -12.81 6.38
C ASN A 354 13.19 -12.84 7.63
N VAL A 355 12.61 -12.89 8.83
CA VAL A 355 13.33 -13.11 10.09
C VAL A 355 12.53 -14.03 11.02
N SER A 356 13.18 -14.73 11.96
CA SER A 356 12.51 -15.65 12.88
C SER A 356 13.31 -15.94 14.15
N LEU A 357 12.64 -16.24 15.28
CA LEU A 357 13.27 -16.86 16.46
C LEU A 357 13.52 -18.36 16.26
N ASN A 358 12.87 -18.98 15.27
CA ASN A 358 12.96 -20.42 15.03
C ASN A 358 14.28 -20.79 14.32
N ARG A 359 15.14 -21.50 15.04
CA ARG A 359 16.43 -21.98 14.55
C ARG A 359 16.41 -23.27 13.72
N THR A 360 15.23 -23.83 13.45
CA THR A 360 15.06 -25.16 12.84
C THR A 360 14.48 -25.07 11.43
N ARG A 361 14.39 -26.21 10.72
CA ARG A 361 13.73 -26.27 9.39
C ARG A 361 12.25 -25.91 9.40
N ASN A 362 11.61 -25.86 10.58
CA ASN A 362 10.21 -25.43 10.72
C ASN A 362 10.07 -23.89 10.76
N VAL A 363 11.10 -23.14 10.38
CA VAL A 363 11.07 -21.68 10.21
C VAL A 363 10.09 -21.26 9.10
N LYS A 364 9.71 -19.98 9.06
CA LYS A 364 8.74 -19.41 8.11
C LYS A 364 9.02 -19.77 6.63
N TRP A 365 10.28 -19.78 6.23
CA TRP A 365 10.72 -20.12 4.87
C TRP A 365 11.24 -21.56 4.73
N GLY A 366 10.93 -22.43 5.69
CA GLY A 366 11.45 -23.80 5.77
C GLY A 366 11.27 -24.63 4.50
N SER A 367 10.14 -24.42 3.79
CA SER A 367 9.82 -25.08 2.52
C SER A 367 10.76 -24.70 1.36
N LYS A 368 11.53 -23.62 1.50
CA LYS A 368 12.54 -23.17 0.52
C LYS A 368 13.95 -23.68 0.84
N ILE A 369 14.17 -24.28 2.00
CA ILE A 369 15.48 -24.80 2.40
C ILE A 369 15.70 -26.15 1.72
N ALA A 370 16.76 -26.28 0.91
CA ALA A 370 17.12 -27.54 0.30
C ALA A 370 17.46 -28.60 1.36
N ALA A 371 17.20 -29.88 1.06
CA ALA A 371 17.45 -30.99 1.99
C ALA A 371 18.92 -31.07 2.44
N ALA A 372 19.86 -30.70 1.55
CA ALA A 372 21.29 -30.74 1.82
C ALA A 372 21.82 -29.53 2.62
N THR A 373 21.10 -28.41 2.69
CA THR A 373 21.58 -27.20 3.38
C THR A 373 21.63 -27.45 4.89
N PRO A 374 22.77 -27.30 5.58
CA PRO A 374 22.85 -27.44 7.04
C PRO A 374 21.94 -26.45 7.78
N VAL A 375 21.29 -26.86 8.86
CA VAL A 375 20.42 -26.01 9.69
C VAL A 375 20.72 -26.22 11.18
N PRO A 376 21.10 -25.18 11.96
CA PRO A 376 21.40 -23.81 11.52
C PRO A 376 22.53 -23.76 10.48
N THR A 377 22.51 -22.74 9.62
CA THR A 377 23.47 -22.58 8.53
C THR A 377 24.60 -21.66 8.97
N THR A 378 25.84 -22.14 8.87
CA THR A 378 27.02 -21.35 9.25
C THR A 378 27.38 -20.38 8.12
N VAL A 379 27.71 -19.14 8.46
CA VAL A 379 28.22 -18.14 7.50
C VAL A 379 29.48 -18.69 6.81
N GLY A 380 29.56 -18.54 5.49
CA GLY A 380 30.66 -19.03 4.65
C GLY A 380 30.62 -20.54 4.35
N SER A 381 29.67 -21.29 4.91
CA SER A 381 29.54 -22.75 4.65
C SER A 381 28.83 -23.07 3.33
N VAL A 382 28.12 -22.12 2.75
CA VAL A 382 27.37 -22.22 1.50
C VAL A 382 27.51 -20.92 0.70
N ALA A 383 27.27 -20.96 -0.61
CA ALA A 383 27.26 -19.75 -1.42
C ALA A 383 26.12 -18.81 -0.99
N ASN A 384 26.36 -17.49 -1.02
CA ASN A 384 25.32 -16.51 -0.74
C ASN A 384 24.12 -16.68 -1.69
N GLY A 385 22.90 -16.52 -1.17
CA GLY A 385 21.65 -16.83 -1.85
C GLY A 385 21.12 -18.25 -1.62
N THR A 386 21.94 -19.16 -1.06
CA THR A 386 21.46 -20.44 -0.54
C THR A 386 20.51 -20.18 0.62
N VAL A 387 19.26 -20.63 0.51
CA VAL A 387 18.27 -20.48 1.58
C VAL A 387 18.61 -21.43 2.72
N GLY A 388 18.82 -20.88 3.91
CA GLY A 388 19.23 -21.55 5.13
C GLY A 388 18.64 -20.88 6.37
N VAL A 389 19.27 -21.09 7.52
CA VAL A 389 18.90 -20.48 8.80
C VAL A 389 20.15 -19.87 9.42
N PHE A 390 20.49 -18.66 9.00
CA PHE A 390 21.71 -17.96 9.41
C PHE A 390 21.45 -17.15 10.67
N GLN A 391 22.32 -17.28 11.68
CA GLN A 391 22.19 -16.52 12.91
C GLN A 391 22.52 -15.04 12.69
N GLY A 392 21.70 -14.18 13.29
CA GLY A 392 21.81 -12.73 13.20
C GLY A 392 20.77 -12.14 12.25
N GLY A 393 20.14 -11.04 12.67
CA GLY A 393 19.10 -10.33 11.93
C GLY A 393 18.13 -9.63 12.88
N HIS A 394 17.30 -8.76 12.35
CA HIS A 394 16.38 -7.92 13.14
C HIS A 394 17.09 -7.29 14.35
N TYR A 395 18.25 -6.69 14.07
CA TYR A 395 19.11 -5.98 15.02
C TYR A 395 19.82 -6.86 16.08
N CYS A 396 19.43 -8.13 16.19
CA CYS A 396 19.99 -9.10 17.13
C CYS A 396 21.19 -9.84 16.53
N SER A 397 22.31 -9.88 17.25
CA SER A 397 23.47 -10.72 16.89
C SER A 397 23.27 -12.21 17.19
N SER A 398 22.27 -12.54 18.01
CA SER A 398 21.91 -13.92 18.37
C SER A 398 20.43 -14.03 18.69
N GLY A 399 19.86 -15.21 18.49
CA GLY A 399 18.46 -15.51 18.83
C GLY A 399 17.46 -15.24 17.70
N ILE A 400 17.79 -14.37 16.75
CA ILE A 400 17.06 -14.20 15.49
C ILE A 400 17.88 -14.79 14.34
N TYR A 401 17.17 -15.33 13.35
CA TYR A 401 17.73 -15.92 12.15
C TYR A 401 17.18 -15.26 10.89
N ARG A 402 18.01 -15.23 9.83
CA ARG A 402 17.68 -14.72 8.49
C ARG A 402 17.81 -15.82 7.43
N PRO A 403 17.17 -15.68 6.25
CA PRO A 403 17.05 -16.75 5.27
C PRO A 403 18.30 -16.96 4.41
N THR A 404 19.12 -15.93 4.21
CA THR A 404 20.33 -16.00 3.38
C THR A 404 21.50 -15.33 4.08
N GLU A 405 22.72 -15.71 3.72
CA GLU A 405 23.92 -15.15 4.36
C GLU A 405 23.96 -13.62 4.26
N ASN A 406 23.65 -13.07 3.08
CA ASN A 406 23.51 -11.64 2.85
C ASN A 406 22.40 -11.34 1.83
N SER A 407 21.69 -10.24 2.00
CA SER A 407 20.64 -9.76 1.10
C SER A 407 20.61 -8.24 1.08
N ARG A 408 19.79 -7.65 0.21
CA ARG A 408 19.55 -6.19 0.23
C ARG A 408 19.03 -5.67 1.56
N MET A 409 18.26 -6.48 2.30
CA MET A 409 17.77 -6.12 3.63
C MET A 409 18.86 -6.21 4.72
N ARG A 410 20.08 -6.59 4.34
CA ARG A 410 21.26 -6.64 5.23
C ARG A 410 22.37 -5.69 4.80
N THR A 411 22.67 -5.65 3.50
CA THR A 411 23.73 -4.82 2.92
C THR A 411 23.26 -4.27 1.57
N LEU A 412 23.40 -2.97 1.36
CA LEU A 412 23.10 -2.32 0.08
C LEU A 412 23.92 -2.93 -1.07
N GLY A 413 23.37 -2.95 -2.29
CA GLY A 413 24.02 -3.51 -3.47
C GLY A 413 23.92 -5.04 -3.62
N TYR A 414 23.36 -5.74 -2.63
CA TYR A 414 23.11 -7.18 -2.73
C TYR A 414 21.73 -7.50 -3.36
N PRO A 415 21.55 -8.70 -3.94
CA PRO A 415 20.24 -9.18 -4.37
C PRO A 415 19.26 -9.36 -3.20
N TRP A 416 17.97 -9.38 -3.52
CA TRP A 416 16.89 -9.67 -2.55
C TRP A 416 16.90 -11.11 -2.06
N HIS A 417 17.17 -12.06 -2.97
CA HIS A 417 17.06 -13.50 -2.80
C HIS A 417 15.65 -14.05 -2.58
N ALA A 418 15.52 -15.36 -2.78
CA ALA A 418 14.26 -16.06 -3.03
C ALA A 418 13.19 -15.98 -1.90
N VAL A 419 13.59 -15.65 -0.67
CA VAL A 419 12.64 -15.43 0.44
C VAL A 419 12.03 -14.03 0.34
N ASN A 420 12.85 -12.99 0.27
CA ASN A 420 12.37 -11.61 0.13
C ASN A 420 11.60 -11.42 -1.17
N GLU A 421 12.11 -11.91 -2.31
CA GLU A 421 11.39 -11.85 -3.59
C GLU A 421 10.04 -12.57 -3.55
N GLY A 422 9.96 -13.67 -2.79
CA GLY A 422 8.71 -14.41 -2.60
C GLY A 422 7.67 -13.59 -1.84
N LEU A 423 8.10 -12.92 -0.77
CA LEU A 423 7.24 -12.03 0.04
C LEU A 423 6.77 -10.83 -0.79
N VAL A 424 7.67 -10.22 -1.57
CA VAL A 424 7.32 -9.12 -2.48
C VAL A 424 6.30 -9.56 -3.54
N LYS A 425 6.48 -10.75 -4.14
CA LYS A 425 5.50 -11.30 -5.09
C LYS A 425 4.13 -11.51 -4.46
N THR A 426 4.05 -11.91 -3.19
CA THR A 426 2.77 -12.02 -2.46
C THR A 426 2.07 -10.67 -2.35
N VAL A 427 2.81 -9.57 -2.13
CA VAL A 427 2.22 -8.23 -2.08
C VAL A 427 1.75 -7.79 -3.46
N PHE A 428 2.58 -7.91 -4.51
CA PHE A 428 2.15 -7.58 -5.88
C PHE A 428 0.93 -8.41 -6.31
N GLY A 429 0.85 -9.67 -5.89
CA GLY A 429 -0.31 -10.53 -6.14
C GLY A 429 -1.63 -10.01 -5.54
N LYS A 430 -1.59 -9.08 -4.57
CA LYS A 430 -2.81 -8.38 -4.08
C LYS A 430 -3.35 -7.37 -5.10
N TYR A 431 -2.49 -6.86 -5.99
CA TYR A 431 -2.84 -5.88 -7.01
C TYR A 431 -3.09 -6.54 -8.37
N THR A 432 -2.49 -7.70 -8.67
CA THR A 432 -2.56 -8.31 -9.99
C THR A 432 -3.94 -8.90 -10.31
N ALA A 433 -4.44 -8.62 -11.52
CA ALA A 433 -5.54 -9.36 -12.12
C ALA A 433 -5.11 -10.81 -12.42
N VAL A 434 -5.78 -11.79 -11.84
CA VAL A 434 -5.56 -13.21 -12.08
C VAL A 434 -6.07 -13.58 -13.47
N THR A 435 -5.27 -14.32 -14.24
CA THR A 435 -5.71 -14.93 -15.51
C THR A 435 -5.79 -16.44 -15.33
N GLN A 436 -6.93 -17.02 -15.66
CA GLN A 436 -7.17 -18.46 -15.65
C GLN A 436 -7.73 -18.91 -17.00
N THR A 437 -7.23 -20.04 -17.51
CA THR A 437 -7.71 -20.65 -18.76
C THR A 437 -8.33 -22.01 -18.50
N GLY A 438 -9.22 -22.44 -19.39
CA GLY A 438 -9.80 -23.79 -19.36
C GLY A 438 -10.52 -24.13 -20.67
N THR A 439 -11.23 -25.26 -20.68
CA THR A 439 -12.07 -25.69 -21.80
C THR A 439 -13.46 -26.06 -21.31
N LEU A 440 -14.49 -25.70 -22.08
CA LEU A 440 -15.88 -26.08 -21.83
C LEU A 440 -16.43 -26.89 -23.00
N SER A 441 -17.18 -27.94 -22.68
CA SER A 441 -18.13 -28.55 -23.60
C SER A 441 -19.45 -27.75 -23.61
N SER A 442 -20.29 -27.95 -24.63
CA SER A 442 -21.62 -27.34 -24.70
C SER A 442 -22.44 -27.68 -23.46
N GLY A 443 -22.96 -26.65 -22.77
CA GLY A 443 -23.67 -26.80 -21.50
C GLY A 443 -22.78 -26.96 -20.26
N GLY A 444 -21.45 -27.02 -20.44
CA GLY A 444 -20.48 -27.20 -19.36
C GLY A 444 -20.33 -25.96 -18.47
N ILE A 445 -19.78 -26.18 -17.27
CA ILE A 445 -19.50 -25.13 -16.28
C ILE A 445 -18.07 -25.30 -15.76
N ALA A 446 -17.39 -24.18 -15.54
CA ALA A 446 -16.12 -24.12 -14.84
C ALA A 446 -16.09 -22.96 -13.85
N TYR A 447 -15.20 -23.05 -12.85
CA TYR A 447 -15.10 -22.06 -11.79
C TYR A 447 -13.71 -21.42 -11.76
N ALA A 448 -13.66 -20.15 -11.35
CA ALA A 448 -12.43 -19.46 -11.02
C ALA A 448 -12.49 -18.93 -9.57
N PRO A 449 -11.49 -19.25 -8.72
CA PRO A 449 -10.30 -20.05 -9.01
C PRO A 449 -10.60 -21.54 -9.26
N ASN A 450 -9.83 -22.19 -10.14
CA ASN A 450 -9.90 -23.64 -10.38
C ASN A 450 -9.04 -24.46 -9.39
N THR A 451 -8.41 -23.80 -8.42
CA THR A 451 -7.62 -24.42 -7.35
C THR A 451 -8.38 -24.43 -6.04
N SER A 452 -8.17 -25.45 -5.20
CA SER A 452 -8.73 -25.50 -3.85
C SER A 452 -8.31 -24.26 -3.03
N PRO A 453 -9.23 -23.56 -2.33
CA PRO A 453 -10.58 -24.00 -1.98
C PRO A 453 -11.69 -23.63 -2.98
N GLY A 454 -11.36 -23.11 -4.16
CA GLY A 454 -12.32 -22.79 -5.23
C GLY A 454 -12.99 -21.42 -5.08
N TYR A 455 -12.50 -20.58 -4.18
CA TYR A 455 -12.99 -19.21 -3.95
C TYR A 455 -11.86 -18.27 -3.53
N ILE A 456 -12.10 -16.97 -3.69
CA ILE A 456 -11.18 -15.87 -3.36
C ILE A 456 -11.74 -15.12 -2.16
N GLN A 457 -10.89 -14.81 -1.19
CA GLN A 457 -11.22 -13.83 -0.17
C GLN A 457 -10.86 -12.44 -0.68
N ALA A 458 -11.81 -11.51 -0.66
CA ALA A 458 -11.65 -10.18 -1.22
C ALA A 458 -12.14 -9.11 -0.24
N GLY A 459 -11.56 -7.90 -0.35
CA GLY A 459 -11.98 -6.70 0.38
C GLY A 459 -13.27 -6.08 -0.19
N SER A 460 -13.74 -4.97 0.38
CA SER A 460 -14.83 -4.21 -0.23
C SER A 460 -14.28 -3.36 -1.40
N GLY A 461 -15.04 -3.22 -2.48
CA GLY A 461 -14.64 -2.42 -3.62
C GLY A 461 -15.03 -3.07 -4.95
N THR A 462 -14.33 -2.68 -6.01
CA THR A 462 -14.64 -3.09 -7.38
C THR A 462 -13.99 -4.42 -7.77
N TYR A 463 -14.82 -5.36 -8.19
CA TYR A 463 -14.48 -6.64 -8.82
C TYR A 463 -14.55 -6.45 -10.33
N ASN A 464 -13.45 -6.70 -11.02
CA ASN A 464 -13.43 -6.72 -12.48
C ASN A 464 -13.24 -8.16 -12.92
N VAL A 465 -14.13 -8.66 -13.78
CA VAL A 465 -14.05 -10.00 -14.34
C VAL A 465 -14.31 -9.90 -15.84
N GLN A 466 -13.46 -10.48 -16.65
CA GLN A 466 -13.56 -10.51 -18.11
C GLN A 466 -13.44 -11.94 -18.59
N LEU A 467 -14.29 -12.33 -19.53
CA LEU A 467 -14.28 -13.64 -20.15
C LEU A 467 -14.06 -13.46 -21.65
N THR A 468 -13.19 -14.28 -22.22
CA THR A 468 -13.00 -14.41 -23.67
C THR A 468 -12.98 -15.88 -24.05
N GLY A 469 -13.75 -16.27 -25.05
CA GLY A 469 -13.79 -17.61 -25.63
C GLY A 469 -13.82 -17.57 -27.17
N PRO A 470 -14.09 -18.71 -27.82
CA PRO A 470 -14.03 -18.83 -29.27
C PRO A 470 -15.11 -17.99 -29.97
N ALA A 471 -14.86 -17.64 -31.23
CA ALA A 471 -15.91 -17.05 -32.07
C ALA A 471 -16.99 -18.10 -32.40
N GLY A 472 -18.26 -17.68 -32.45
CA GLY A 472 -19.38 -18.57 -32.76
C GLY A 472 -19.87 -19.44 -31.59
N THR A 473 -19.38 -19.19 -30.37
CA THR A 473 -19.88 -19.81 -29.13
C THR A 473 -20.47 -18.76 -28.20
N ASP A 474 -21.25 -19.21 -27.22
CA ASP A 474 -21.95 -18.37 -26.25
C ASP A 474 -21.61 -18.81 -24.83
N PHE A 475 -20.70 -18.07 -24.18
CA PHE A 475 -20.24 -18.38 -22.83
C PHE A 475 -20.62 -17.25 -21.89
N ASP A 476 -21.36 -17.58 -20.83
CA ASP A 476 -21.85 -16.68 -19.81
C ASP A 476 -20.87 -16.54 -18.64
N LEU A 477 -20.92 -15.40 -17.97
CA LEU A 477 -20.14 -15.09 -16.78
C LEU A 477 -21.06 -14.79 -15.59
N SER A 478 -20.75 -15.35 -14.42
CA SER A 478 -21.46 -15.05 -13.17
C SER A 478 -20.48 -14.90 -12.01
N LEU A 479 -20.74 -13.97 -11.10
CA LEU A 479 -20.00 -13.78 -9.85
C LEU A 479 -20.89 -14.18 -8.67
N TYR A 480 -20.36 -15.00 -7.77
CA TYR A 480 -21.03 -15.44 -6.56
C TYR A 480 -20.31 -14.93 -5.31
N LYS A 481 -21.08 -14.67 -4.25
CA LYS A 481 -20.61 -14.25 -2.93
C LYS A 481 -21.14 -15.19 -1.85
N SER A 482 -20.29 -15.52 -0.88
CA SER A 482 -20.71 -16.27 0.31
C SER A 482 -21.48 -15.35 1.27
N LEU A 483 -22.69 -15.75 1.62
CA LEU A 483 -23.57 -15.16 2.62
C LEU A 483 -23.84 -16.18 3.73
N SER A 484 -24.47 -15.74 4.83
CA SER A 484 -24.86 -16.64 5.93
C SER A 484 -25.82 -17.75 5.50
N THR A 485 -26.57 -17.54 4.41
CA THR A 485 -27.51 -18.50 3.82
C THR A 485 -26.90 -19.37 2.73
N GLY A 486 -25.60 -19.22 2.44
CA GLY A 486 -24.89 -19.92 1.37
C GLY A 486 -24.37 -19.00 0.28
N TRP A 487 -24.02 -19.56 -0.87
CA TRP A 487 -23.53 -18.80 -2.02
C TRP A 487 -24.68 -18.17 -2.81
N SER A 488 -24.58 -16.87 -3.07
CA SER A 488 -25.56 -16.11 -3.86
C SER A 488 -24.90 -15.46 -5.06
N LYS A 489 -25.58 -15.48 -6.21
CA LYS A 489 -25.12 -14.79 -7.43
C LYS A 489 -25.33 -13.29 -7.24
N VAL A 490 -24.24 -12.54 -7.28
CA VAL A 490 -24.24 -11.10 -7.03
C VAL A 490 -24.05 -10.26 -8.31
N ALA A 491 -23.51 -10.86 -9.38
CA ALA A 491 -23.45 -10.23 -10.69
C ALA A 491 -23.45 -11.29 -11.80
N VAL A 492 -23.86 -10.87 -13.01
CA VAL A 492 -23.96 -11.73 -14.19
C VAL A 492 -23.75 -10.90 -15.45
N SER A 493 -23.11 -11.47 -16.46
CA SER A 493 -23.04 -10.96 -17.84
C SER A 493 -23.38 -12.11 -18.80
N ARG A 494 -24.34 -11.88 -19.70
CA ARG A 494 -24.93 -12.87 -20.61
C ARG A 494 -25.23 -12.26 -21.98
N GLY A 495 -24.20 -12.01 -22.76
CA GLY A 495 -24.35 -11.73 -24.19
C GLY A 495 -24.69 -12.99 -24.98
N ASN A 496 -24.64 -12.88 -26.30
CA ASN A 496 -24.82 -14.01 -27.22
C ASN A 496 -23.46 -14.46 -27.79
N THR A 497 -22.37 -14.18 -27.08
CA THR A 497 -20.99 -14.41 -27.52
C THR A 497 -20.16 -14.88 -26.33
N SER A 498 -18.97 -15.42 -26.57
CA SER A 498 -18.04 -15.73 -25.47
C SER A 498 -17.18 -14.54 -25.03
N SER A 499 -17.70 -13.31 -25.07
CA SER A 499 -17.00 -12.09 -24.65
C SER A 499 -17.81 -11.33 -23.61
N GLU A 500 -17.58 -11.63 -22.33
CA GLU A 500 -18.38 -11.11 -21.22
C GLU A 500 -17.53 -10.25 -20.27
N SER A 501 -18.18 -9.31 -19.59
CA SER A 501 -17.51 -8.52 -18.57
C SER A 501 -18.43 -8.19 -17.39
N ILE A 502 -17.92 -8.35 -16.18
CA ILE A 502 -18.56 -7.92 -14.94
C ILE A 502 -17.67 -6.86 -14.31
N ASN A 503 -18.28 -5.71 -14.01
CA ASN A 503 -17.74 -4.69 -13.14
C ASN A 503 -18.71 -4.57 -11.95
N TYR A 504 -18.37 -5.20 -10.83
CA TYR A 504 -19.26 -5.34 -9.68
C TYR A 504 -18.65 -4.68 -8.45
N VAL A 505 -19.43 -3.87 -7.75
CA VAL A 505 -19.01 -3.25 -6.50
C VAL A 505 -19.53 -4.09 -5.33
N GLY A 506 -18.64 -4.78 -4.64
CA GLY A 506 -18.96 -5.75 -3.59
C GLY A 506 -18.43 -5.36 -2.21
N THR A 507 -18.93 -6.01 -1.17
CA THR A 507 -18.36 -5.90 0.19
C THR A 507 -17.32 -7.00 0.43
N ALA A 508 -16.49 -6.84 1.45
CA ALA A 508 -15.56 -7.89 1.87
C ALA A 508 -16.28 -9.24 2.10
N GLY A 509 -15.62 -10.33 1.72
CA GLY A 509 -16.18 -11.68 1.80
C GLY A 509 -15.47 -12.69 0.92
N TYR A 510 -16.08 -13.86 0.76
CA TYR A 510 -15.60 -14.89 -0.15
C TYR A 510 -16.40 -14.87 -1.45
N TYR A 511 -15.70 -14.99 -2.58
CA TYR A 511 -16.26 -14.89 -3.92
C TYR A 511 -15.74 -16.01 -4.82
N TYR A 512 -16.55 -16.46 -5.76
CA TYR A 512 -16.07 -17.27 -6.89
C TYR A 512 -16.75 -16.82 -8.18
N ILE A 513 -16.10 -17.12 -9.30
CA ILE A 513 -16.59 -16.82 -10.64
C ILE A 513 -17.01 -18.12 -11.29
N GLU A 514 -18.15 -18.11 -11.96
CA GLU A 514 -18.66 -19.21 -12.77
C GLU A 514 -18.60 -18.79 -14.25
N VAL A 515 -18.02 -19.64 -15.08
CA VAL A 515 -18.05 -19.55 -16.53
C VAL A 515 -18.91 -20.70 -17.04
N LYS A 516 -19.97 -20.40 -17.78
CA LYS A 516 -20.91 -21.40 -18.28
C LYS A 516 -20.99 -21.35 -19.80
N SER A 517 -20.92 -22.50 -20.47
CA SER A 517 -21.28 -22.59 -21.88
C SER A 517 -22.80 -22.66 -22.02
N TYR A 518 -23.41 -21.60 -22.56
CA TYR A 518 -24.81 -21.64 -22.98
C TYR A 518 -24.94 -22.41 -24.29
N SER A 519 -24.05 -22.15 -25.25
CA SER A 519 -23.94 -22.94 -26.48
C SER A 519 -22.50 -23.00 -27.02
N GLY A 520 -22.16 -24.11 -27.66
CA GLY A 520 -20.85 -24.34 -28.26
C GLY A 520 -19.79 -24.86 -27.28
N SER A 521 -18.63 -25.24 -27.80
CA SER A 521 -17.53 -25.82 -27.01
C SER A 521 -16.21 -25.15 -27.39
N GLY A 522 -15.26 -25.10 -26.46
CA GLY A 522 -13.90 -24.63 -26.74
C GLY A 522 -13.17 -24.07 -25.53
N SER A 523 -12.00 -23.50 -25.78
CA SER A 523 -11.16 -22.90 -24.75
C SER A 523 -11.67 -21.53 -24.34
N TYR A 524 -11.60 -21.23 -23.04
CA TYR A 524 -11.92 -19.91 -22.50
C TYR A 524 -10.74 -19.37 -21.69
N THR A 525 -10.70 -18.05 -21.55
CA THR A 525 -9.84 -17.32 -20.63
C THR A 525 -10.71 -16.42 -19.79
N VAL A 526 -10.56 -16.50 -18.46
CA VAL A 526 -11.15 -15.55 -17.51
C VAL A 526 -10.04 -14.75 -16.86
N LYS A 527 -10.16 -13.42 -16.89
CA LYS A 527 -9.28 -12.48 -16.20
C LYS A 527 -10.07 -11.80 -15.10
N TYR A 528 -9.58 -11.80 -13.87
CA TYR A 528 -10.28 -11.16 -12.77
C TYR A 528 -9.34 -10.46 -11.80
N SER A 529 -9.72 -9.27 -11.34
CA SER A 529 -9.11 -8.61 -10.20
C SER A 529 -10.18 -8.40 -9.13
N VAL A 530 -9.80 -8.63 -7.88
CA VAL A 530 -10.66 -8.41 -6.72
C VAL A 530 -10.05 -7.31 -5.85
N PRO A 531 -10.86 -6.58 -5.07
CA PRO A 531 -10.33 -5.63 -4.12
C PRO A 531 -9.35 -6.33 -3.16
N PRO A 532 -8.16 -5.74 -2.91
CA PRO A 532 -7.20 -6.30 -1.99
C PRO A 532 -7.79 -6.43 -0.57
N LYS A 533 -7.31 -7.42 0.17
CA LYS A 533 -7.62 -7.61 1.59
C LYS A 533 -6.73 -6.77 2.48
#